data_AF-A0A6A8QL27-F1
#
_entry.id   AF-A0A6A8QL27-F1
#
_cell.length_a   1.000
_cell.length_b   1.000
_cell.length_c   1.000
_cell.angle_alpha   90.00
_cell.angle_beta   90.00
_cell.angle_gamma   90.00
#
_symmetry.space_group_name_H-M   'P 1'
#
loop_
_entity.id
_entity.type
_entity.pdbx_description
1 polymer ?
#
loop_
_entity_poly.entity_id
_entity_poly.type
_entity_poly.pdbx_seq_one_letter_code
_entity_poly.pdbx_strand_id
1 'polypeptide(L)'
;MKSGNAHRKRLPRAERERLIVEEAVRFFAEVGFEGQTRALAERLGVTQPLLYRYFADKEALIDRVFDEVFLKRWRPEWEDLLRDRSRPLTDRLTDFYQNYCRTIFTPEWIRIFMFAGLKGEIANQHYFDIVFNNVLKPCCIELRHDMGLPSIEEKPITETEVDLAWALHGAISYIALRKWIYKLPVPENIDPLIAVSITAYMQGSGAALKQIAATF
;
A
#
# COMPACT_ATOMS: atom_id res chain seq x y z
N MET A 1 12.97 36.06 -39.71
CA MET A 1 12.21 35.23 -38.74
C MET A 1 11.18 34.39 -39.48
N LYS A 2 11.36 33.06 -39.55
CA LYS A 2 10.27 32.07 -39.62
C LYS A 2 10.76 30.86 -38.83
N SER A 3 10.22 30.70 -37.62
CA SER A 3 10.59 29.64 -36.68
C SER A 3 10.09 28.29 -37.22
N GLY A 4 10.99 27.33 -37.32
CA GLY A 4 10.72 25.99 -37.82
C GLY A 4 9.76 25.25 -36.91
N ASN A 5 8.70 24.70 -37.49
CA ASN A 5 7.82 23.77 -36.83
C ASN A 5 8.58 22.43 -36.70
N ALA A 6 9.37 22.29 -35.63
CA ALA A 6 10.00 21.02 -35.30
C ALA A 6 8.90 20.00 -35.03
N HIS A 7 8.74 19.04 -35.95
CA HIS A 7 7.88 17.87 -35.81
C HIS A 7 8.04 17.32 -34.38
N ARG A 8 7.03 17.55 -33.53
CA ARG A 8 6.98 17.01 -32.17
C ARG A 8 6.97 15.49 -32.33
N LYS A 9 8.15 14.87 -32.18
CA LYS A 9 8.41 13.45 -32.46
C LYS A 9 7.31 12.64 -31.79
N ARG A 10 6.55 11.86 -32.57
CA ARG A 10 5.43 11.07 -32.06
C ARG A 10 5.97 10.14 -30.98
N LEU A 11 5.60 10.38 -29.73
CA LEU A 11 5.98 9.51 -28.62
C LEU A 11 5.53 8.07 -28.92
N PRO A 12 6.37 7.06 -28.62
CA PRO A 12 5.95 5.66 -28.64
C PRO A 12 4.67 5.47 -27.81
N ARG A 13 3.81 4.55 -28.24
CA ARG A 13 2.51 4.30 -27.59
C ARG A 13 2.67 4.04 -26.09
N ALA A 14 3.59 3.14 -25.72
CA ALA A 14 3.85 2.78 -24.33
C ALA A 14 4.31 3.97 -23.47
N GLU A 15 5.19 4.83 -24.00
CA GLU A 15 5.65 6.01 -23.27
C GLU A 15 4.50 7.00 -23.03
N ARG A 16 3.63 7.18 -24.03
CA ARG A 16 2.44 8.02 -23.86
C ARG A 16 1.47 7.45 -22.84
N GLU A 17 1.23 6.15 -22.86
CA GLU A 17 0.40 5.47 -21.88
C GLU A 17 0.94 5.70 -20.46
N ARG A 18 2.26 5.52 -20.25
CA ARG A 18 2.91 5.77 -18.96
C ARG A 18 2.65 7.19 -18.46
N LEU A 19 2.85 8.20 -19.31
CA LEU A 19 2.59 9.60 -18.96
C LEU A 19 1.12 9.87 -18.62
N ILE A 20 0.18 9.24 -19.33
CA ILE A 20 -1.25 9.36 -19.01
C ILE A 20 -1.53 8.76 -17.64
N VAL A 21 -1.01 7.57 -17.35
CA VAL A 21 -1.22 6.89 -16.06
C VAL A 21 -0.59 7.67 -14.91
N GLU A 22 0.64 8.15 -15.06
CA GLU A 22 1.33 8.97 -14.05
C GLU A 22 0.52 10.24 -13.69
N GLU A 23 -0.04 10.91 -14.69
CA GLU A 23 -0.87 12.09 -14.45
C GLU A 23 -2.25 11.71 -13.90
N ALA A 24 -2.84 10.59 -14.32
CA ALA A 24 -4.09 10.09 -13.77
C ALA A 24 -3.95 9.75 -12.28
N VAL A 25 -2.82 9.14 -11.86
CA VAL A 25 -2.49 8.90 -10.45
C VAL A 25 -2.51 10.21 -9.67
N ARG A 26 -1.78 11.25 -10.12
CA ARG A 26 -1.77 12.57 -9.46
C ARG A 26 -3.16 13.20 -9.42
N PHE A 27 -3.88 13.18 -10.54
CA PHE A 27 -5.20 13.76 -10.68
C PHE A 27 -6.22 13.10 -9.73
N PHE A 28 -6.33 11.76 -9.75
CA PHE A 28 -7.27 11.05 -8.89
C PHE A 28 -6.86 11.07 -7.42
N ALA A 29 -5.56 11.15 -7.11
CA ALA A 29 -5.13 11.43 -5.75
C ALA A 29 -5.64 12.80 -5.28
N GLU A 30 -5.65 13.83 -6.12
CA GLU A 30 -6.13 15.16 -5.74
C GLU A 30 -7.65 15.22 -5.58
N VAL A 31 -8.40 14.80 -6.60
CA VAL A 31 -9.85 15.05 -6.70
C VAL A 31 -10.74 13.83 -6.52
N GLY A 32 -10.15 12.65 -6.31
CA GLY A 32 -10.88 11.38 -6.22
C GLY A 32 -11.42 10.90 -7.58
N PHE A 33 -12.07 9.74 -7.57
CA PHE A 33 -12.54 9.07 -8.79
C PHE A 33 -13.77 9.71 -9.43
N GLU A 34 -14.38 10.73 -8.82
CA GLU A 34 -15.45 11.51 -9.45
C GLU A 34 -14.91 12.52 -10.47
N GLY A 35 -13.60 12.84 -10.41
CA GLY A 35 -12.94 13.76 -11.33
C GLY A 35 -13.20 13.43 -12.81
N GLN A 36 -13.49 14.46 -13.61
CA GLN A 36 -13.85 14.29 -15.03
C GLN A 36 -12.61 14.08 -15.90
N THR A 37 -12.66 13.11 -16.82
CA THR A 37 -11.55 12.81 -17.75
C THR A 37 -11.22 13.98 -18.69
N ARG A 38 -12.15 14.90 -18.91
CA ARG A 38 -11.89 16.16 -19.60
C ARG A 38 -10.86 17.03 -18.88
N ALA A 39 -11.00 17.21 -17.56
CA ALA A 39 -10.05 17.98 -16.76
C ALA A 39 -8.67 17.33 -16.72
N LEU A 40 -8.61 15.98 -16.66
CA LEU A 40 -7.36 15.24 -16.81
C LEU A 40 -6.72 15.47 -18.19
N ALA A 41 -7.49 15.43 -19.27
CA ALA A 41 -6.97 15.68 -20.62
C ALA A 41 -6.40 17.11 -20.76
N GLU A 42 -7.08 18.10 -20.19
CA GLU A 42 -6.62 19.48 -20.14
C GLU A 42 -5.28 19.61 -19.40
N ARG A 43 -5.11 18.96 -18.23
CA ARG A 43 -3.83 18.90 -17.50
C ARG A 43 -2.70 18.27 -18.30
N LEU A 44 -3.02 17.20 -19.03
CA LEU A 44 -2.08 16.50 -19.91
C LEU A 44 -1.75 17.29 -21.20
N GLY A 45 -2.48 18.38 -21.49
CA GLY A 45 -2.35 19.12 -22.75
C GLY A 45 -2.74 18.27 -23.97
N VAL A 46 -3.70 17.35 -23.81
CA VAL A 46 -4.20 16.47 -24.87
C VAL A 46 -5.72 16.58 -25.01
N THR A 47 -6.26 16.10 -26.13
CA THR A 47 -7.71 16.04 -26.32
C THR A 47 -8.30 14.88 -25.52
N GLN A 48 -9.48 15.03 -24.91
CA GLN A 48 -10.16 13.94 -24.19
C GLN A 48 -10.34 12.65 -25.03
N PRO A 49 -10.71 12.71 -26.32
CA PRO A 49 -10.75 11.50 -27.18
C PRO A 49 -9.42 10.75 -27.28
N LEU A 50 -8.28 11.40 -27.04
CA LEU A 50 -6.98 10.72 -27.04
C LEU A 50 -6.89 9.73 -25.88
N LEU A 51 -7.39 10.08 -24.69
CA LEU A 51 -7.42 9.19 -23.54
C LEU A 51 -8.18 7.91 -23.88
N TYR A 52 -9.32 8.05 -24.57
CA TYR A 52 -10.15 6.91 -24.98
C TYR A 52 -9.53 6.02 -26.09
N ARG A 53 -8.39 6.41 -26.67
CA ARG A 53 -7.60 5.54 -27.58
C ARG A 53 -6.65 4.62 -26.82
N TYR A 54 -6.37 4.95 -25.55
CA TYR A 54 -5.52 4.16 -24.65
C TYR A 54 -6.37 3.33 -23.68
N PHE A 55 -7.47 3.88 -23.18
CA PHE A 55 -8.36 3.27 -22.21
C PHE A 55 -9.78 3.26 -22.77
N ALA A 56 -10.48 2.13 -22.72
CA ALA A 56 -11.81 2.02 -23.35
C ALA A 56 -12.81 3.03 -22.76
N ASP A 57 -12.75 3.22 -21.44
CA ASP A 57 -13.57 4.14 -20.67
C ASP A 57 -12.79 4.69 -19.46
N LYS A 58 -13.50 5.37 -18.54
CA LYS A 58 -12.92 5.92 -17.32
C LYS A 58 -12.55 4.82 -16.32
N GLU A 59 -13.35 3.77 -16.21
CA GLU A 59 -13.11 2.69 -15.25
C GLU A 59 -11.84 1.92 -15.65
N ALA A 60 -11.64 1.63 -16.94
CA ALA A 60 -10.39 1.03 -17.44
C ALA A 60 -9.14 1.88 -17.14
N LEU A 61 -9.26 3.21 -17.10
CA LEU A 61 -8.17 4.09 -16.66
C LEU A 61 -7.97 4.02 -15.14
N ILE A 62 -9.05 3.93 -14.36
CA ILE A 62 -8.99 3.78 -12.90
C ILE A 62 -8.36 2.43 -12.52
N ASP A 63 -8.77 1.34 -13.17
CA ASP A 63 -8.17 0.01 -12.99
C ASP A 63 -6.66 0.04 -13.26
N ARG A 64 -6.27 0.67 -14.37
CA ARG A 64 -4.85 0.84 -14.70
C ARG A 64 -4.09 1.66 -13.66
N VAL A 65 -4.74 2.66 -13.04
CA VAL A 65 -4.19 3.44 -11.92
C VAL A 65 -4.02 2.57 -10.68
N PHE A 66 -4.99 1.69 -10.38
CA PHE A 66 -4.85 0.74 -9.28
C PHE A 66 -3.70 -0.24 -9.49
N ASP A 67 -3.55 -0.80 -10.69
CA ASP A 67 -2.41 -1.67 -11.02
C ASP A 67 -1.07 -0.96 -10.81
N GLU A 68 -0.98 0.33 -11.18
CA GLU A 68 0.23 1.12 -11.02
C GLU A 68 0.56 1.41 -9.55
N VAL A 69 -0.47 1.63 -8.72
CA VAL A 69 -0.30 2.12 -7.35
C VAL A 69 -0.21 0.98 -6.34
N PHE A 70 -1.02 -0.07 -6.48
CA PHE A 70 -1.11 -1.16 -5.50
C PHE A 70 -0.20 -2.34 -5.86
N LEU A 71 -0.25 -2.84 -7.10
CA LEU A 71 0.44 -4.09 -7.45
C LEU A 71 1.94 -3.88 -7.69
N LYS A 72 2.32 -2.87 -8.48
CA LYS A 72 3.72 -2.65 -8.85
C LYS A 72 4.64 -2.23 -7.71
N ARG A 73 4.07 -1.77 -6.59
CA ARG A 73 4.85 -1.29 -5.44
C ARG A 73 5.14 -2.38 -4.41
N TRP A 74 4.44 -3.52 -4.48
CA TRP A 74 4.77 -4.68 -3.65
C TRP A 74 6.10 -5.26 -4.09
N ARG A 75 6.98 -5.57 -3.13
CA ARG A 75 8.32 -6.10 -3.40
C ARG A 75 8.44 -7.52 -2.85
N PRO A 76 8.79 -8.51 -3.70
CA PRO A 76 8.94 -9.90 -3.25
C PRO A 76 9.96 -10.07 -2.10
N GLU A 77 11.03 -9.26 -2.07
CA GLU A 77 12.05 -9.33 -1.02
C GLU A 77 11.51 -9.11 0.41
N TRP A 78 10.33 -8.50 0.55
CA TRP A 78 9.71 -8.29 1.85
C TRP A 78 9.15 -9.59 2.46
N GLU A 79 8.74 -10.53 1.63
CA GLU A 79 8.18 -11.81 2.06
C GLU A 79 9.23 -12.70 2.72
N ASP A 80 10.44 -12.71 2.15
CA ASP A 80 11.59 -13.45 2.68
C ASP A 80 12.06 -12.87 4.01
N LEU A 81 12.05 -11.54 4.13
CA LEU A 81 12.53 -10.83 5.32
C LEU A 81 11.73 -11.20 6.57
N LEU A 82 10.39 -11.31 6.45
CA LEU A 82 9.57 -11.76 7.57
C LEU A 82 9.76 -13.23 7.92
N ARG A 83 10.30 -14.07 7.03
CA ARG A 83 10.47 -15.53 7.24
C ARG A 83 11.88 -15.93 7.69
N ASP A 84 12.83 -15.00 7.71
CA ASP A 84 14.23 -15.26 8.07
C ASP A 84 14.43 -15.48 9.59
N ARG A 85 14.18 -16.71 10.05
CA ARG A 85 14.34 -17.09 11.46
C ARG A 85 15.78 -17.07 11.99
N SER A 86 16.78 -16.76 11.16
CA SER A 86 18.15 -16.51 11.66
C SER A 86 18.24 -15.21 12.47
N ARG A 87 17.22 -14.34 12.36
CA ARG A 87 17.13 -13.04 13.02
C ARG A 87 15.95 -12.97 13.99
N PRO A 88 16.06 -12.20 15.09
CA PRO A 88 14.93 -11.93 15.98
C PRO A 88 13.72 -11.36 15.23
N LEU A 89 12.50 -11.76 15.61
CA LEU A 89 11.27 -11.29 14.95
C LEU A 89 11.11 -9.77 15.03
N THR A 90 11.50 -9.14 16.14
CA THR A 90 11.50 -7.69 16.33
C THR A 90 12.31 -6.97 15.24
N ASP A 91 13.51 -7.48 14.92
CA ASP A 91 14.40 -6.87 13.92
C ASP A 91 13.83 -7.03 12.51
N ARG A 92 13.30 -8.22 12.21
CA ARG A 92 12.61 -8.50 10.94
C ARG A 92 11.41 -7.59 10.73
N LEU A 93 10.52 -7.49 11.71
CA LEU A 93 9.35 -6.62 11.64
C LEU A 93 9.75 -5.14 11.47
N THR A 94 10.79 -4.70 12.17
CA THR A 94 11.31 -3.34 12.06
C THR A 94 11.79 -3.04 10.64
N ASP A 95 12.67 -3.89 10.08
CA ASP A 95 13.19 -3.71 8.73
C ASP A 95 12.09 -3.81 7.68
N PHE A 96 11.16 -4.77 7.83
CA PHE A 96 10.00 -4.91 6.96
C PHE A 96 9.22 -3.60 6.90
N TYR A 97 8.78 -3.09 8.06
CA TYR A 97 7.91 -1.92 8.10
C TYR A 97 8.63 -0.64 7.69
N GLN A 98 9.92 -0.48 7.97
CA GLN A 98 10.69 0.65 7.44
C GLN A 98 10.75 0.63 5.90
N ASN A 99 11.04 -0.52 5.30
CA ASN A 99 11.10 -0.65 3.83
C ASN A 99 9.72 -0.52 3.17
N TYR A 100 8.71 -1.16 3.76
CA TYR A 100 7.31 -1.07 3.35
C TYR A 100 6.83 0.39 3.38
N CYS A 101 6.99 1.09 4.51
CA CYS A 101 6.52 2.46 4.66
C CYS A 101 7.25 3.44 3.72
N ARG A 102 8.57 3.31 3.53
CA ARG A 102 9.32 4.16 2.57
C ARG A 102 8.82 4.02 1.14
N THR A 103 8.30 2.85 0.77
CA THR A 103 7.82 2.56 -0.59
C THR A 103 6.33 2.92 -0.77
N ILE A 104 5.52 2.61 0.25
CA ILE A 104 4.06 2.68 0.18
C ILE A 104 3.51 4.04 0.64
N PHE A 105 4.11 4.70 1.63
CA PHE A 105 3.54 5.92 2.24
C PHE A 105 3.80 7.20 1.44
N THR A 106 3.44 7.19 0.15
CA THR A 106 3.40 8.40 -0.69
C THR A 106 2.02 9.06 -0.62
N PRO A 107 1.92 10.40 -0.81
CA PRO A 107 0.64 11.10 -0.75
C PRO A 107 -0.37 10.55 -1.76
N GLU A 108 0.08 10.20 -2.97
CA GLU A 108 -0.78 9.65 -4.02
C GLU A 108 -1.34 8.31 -3.61
N TRP A 109 -0.48 7.41 -3.11
CA TRP A 109 -0.88 6.07 -2.69
C TRP A 109 -1.95 6.13 -1.61
N ILE A 110 -1.70 6.91 -0.55
CA ILE A 110 -2.62 7.01 0.58
C ILE A 110 -3.96 7.61 0.16
N ARG A 111 -3.94 8.66 -0.67
CA ARG A 111 -5.18 9.31 -1.11
C ARG A 111 -5.99 8.44 -2.06
N ILE A 112 -5.34 7.78 -3.01
CA ILE A 112 -5.98 6.80 -3.91
C ILE A 112 -6.58 5.65 -3.11
N PHE A 113 -5.84 5.11 -2.14
CA PHE A 113 -6.33 4.06 -1.24
C PHE A 113 -7.58 4.50 -0.48
N MET A 114 -7.59 5.72 0.08
CA MET A 114 -8.74 6.25 0.80
C MET A 114 -9.96 6.46 -0.11
N PHE A 115 -9.77 7.05 -1.30
CA PHE A 115 -10.88 7.20 -2.25
C PHE A 115 -11.43 5.86 -2.73
N ALA A 116 -10.55 4.85 -2.90
CA ALA A 116 -10.95 3.52 -3.34
C ALA A 116 -11.79 2.82 -2.25
N GLY A 117 -11.36 2.92 -0.99
CA GLY A 117 -12.12 2.42 0.15
C GLY A 117 -13.49 3.10 0.32
N LEU A 118 -13.56 4.43 0.14
CA LEU A 118 -14.82 5.17 0.21
C LEU A 118 -15.80 4.82 -0.93
N LYS A 119 -15.28 4.55 -2.14
CA LYS A 119 -16.08 4.13 -3.30
C LYS A 119 -16.48 2.64 -3.24
N GLY A 120 -15.78 1.83 -2.45
CA GLY A 120 -16.00 0.38 -2.36
C GLY A 120 -15.36 -0.40 -3.52
N GLU A 121 -14.20 0.06 -4.00
CA GLU A 121 -13.51 -0.53 -5.15
C GLU A 121 -12.90 -1.89 -4.85
N ILE A 122 -13.06 -2.85 -5.77
CA ILE A 122 -12.54 -4.22 -5.62
C ILE A 122 -11.00 -4.23 -5.48
N ALA A 123 -10.32 -3.33 -6.19
CA ALA A 123 -8.87 -3.20 -6.08
C ALA A 123 -8.40 -2.86 -4.65
N ASN A 124 -9.22 -2.16 -3.86
CA ASN A 124 -8.94 -1.91 -2.45
C ASN A 124 -8.98 -3.20 -1.63
N GLN A 125 -9.95 -4.08 -1.90
CA GLN A 125 -10.08 -5.40 -1.27
C GLN A 125 -8.90 -6.30 -1.64
N HIS A 126 -8.52 -6.34 -2.92
CA HIS A 126 -7.35 -7.10 -3.36
C HIS A 126 -6.05 -6.67 -2.65
N TYR A 127 -5.89 -5.38 -2.35
CA TYR A 127 -4.74 -4.92 -1.58
C TYR A 127 -4.76 -5.45 -0.14
N PHE A 128 -5.94 -5.50 0.48
CA PHE A 128 -6.09 -6.10 1.81
C PHE A 128 -5.75 -7.60 1.79
N ASP A 129 -6.09 -8.33 0.71
CA ASP A 129 -5.68 -9.73 0.55
C ASP A 129 -4.15 -9.88 0.47
N ILE A 130 -3.46 -8.97 -0.22
CA ILE A 130 -1.99 -8.94 -0.27
C ILE A 130 -1.42 -8.71 1.13
N VAL A 131 -1.93 -7.72 1.87
CA VAL A 131 -1.48 -7.44 3.24
C VAL A 131 -1.75 -8.62 4.16
N PHE A 132 -2.93 -9.23 4.09
CA PHE A 132 -3.28 -10.39 4.89
C PHE A 132 -2.32 -11.55 4.64
N ASN A 133 -2.16 -11.95 3.37
CA ASN A 133 -1.38 -13.13 3.00
C ASN A 133 0.12 -12.96 3.21
N ASN A 134 0.64 -11.75 3.02
CA ASN A 134 2.08 -11.52 2.99
C ASN A 134 2.61 -10.78 4.23
N VAL A 135 1.75 -10.23 5.09
CA VAL A 135 2.15 -9.54 6.32
C VAL A 135 1.50 -10.15 7.54
N LEU A 136 0.17 -10.15 7.60
CA LEU A 136 -0.55 -10.48 8.84
C LEU A 136 -0.44 -11.96 9.17
N LYS A 137 -0.73 -12.83 8.19
CA LYS A 137 -0.60 -14.27 8.35
C LYS A 137 0.84 -14.68 8.71
N PRO A 138 1.89 -14.21 8.00
CA PRO A 138 3.28 -14.44 8.42
C PRO A 138 3.59 -13.93 9.83
N CYS A 139 3.10 -12.74 10.20
CA CYS A 139 3.28 -12.21 11.56
C CYS A 139 2.70 -13.15 12.62
N CYS A 140 1.47 -13.65 12.43
CA CYS A 140 0.86 -14.63 13.34
C CYS A 140 1.68 -15.93 13.44
N ILE A 141 2.12 -16.48 12.29
CA ILE A 141 2.94 -17.71 12.23
C ILE A 141 4.23 -17.53 13.02
N GLU A 142 4.92 -16.42 12.78
CA GLU A 142 6.23 -16.17 13.39
C GLU A 142 6.12 -15.81 14.87
N LEU A 143 5.06 -15.12 15.30
CA LEU A 143 4.78 -14.89 16.72
C LEU A 143 4.51 -16.20 17.47
N ARG A 144 3.71 -17.10 16.89
CA ARG A 144 3.49 -18.43 17.47
C ARG A 144 4.80 -19.20 17.62
N HIS A 145 5.63 -19.19 16.57
CA HIS A 145 6.92 -19.84 16.59
C HIS A 145 7.83 -19.28 17.69
N ASP A 146 7.95 -17.95 17.79
CA ASP A 146 8.77 -17.27 18.81
C ASP A 146 8.32 -17.61 20.25
N MET A 147 7.03 -17.90 20.42
CA MET A 147 6.43 -18.28 21.69
C MET A 147 6.36 -19.78 21.98
N GLY A 148 6.78 -20.63 21.03
CA GLY A 148 6.64 -22.08 21.15
C GLY A 148 5.20 -22.57 21.20
N LEU A 149 4.28 -21.87 20.52
CA LEU A 149 2.87 -22.26 20.39
C LEU A 149 2.65 -23.21 19.20
N PRO A 150 1.52 -23.95 19.16
CA PRO A 150 1.21 -24.87 18.07
C PRO A 150 1.23 -24.20 16.70
N SER A 151 1.73 -24.92 15.71
CA SER A 151 1.74 -24.52 14.30
C SER A 151 0.34 -24.32 13.74
N ILE A 152 0.25 -23.73 12.54
CA ILE A 152 -1.05 -23.49 11.88
C ILE A 152 -1.69 -24.78 11.36
N GLU A 153 -0.87 -25.81 11.14
CA GLU A 153 -1.27 -27.17 10.79
C GLU A 153 -1.92 -27.88 11.99
N GLU A 154 -1.42 -27.62 13.20
CA GLU A 154 -1.97 -28.17 14.44
C GLU A 154 -3.23 -27.42 14.90
N LYS A 155 -3.20 -26.09 14.84
CA LYS A 155 -4.34 -25.23 15.17
C LYS A 155 -4.43 -24.07 14.16
N PRO A 156 -5.53 -23.91 13.40
CA PRO A 156 -5.67 -22.77 12.49
C PRO A 156 -5.48 -21.41 13.18
N ILE A 157 -5.05 -20.39 12.43
CA ILE A 157 -4.99 -19.02 12.92
C ILE A 157 -6.42 -18.54 13.20
N THR A 158 -6.65 -17.98 14.38
CA THR A 158 -7.93 -17.43 14.77
C THR A 158 -8.10 -15.98 14.30
N GLU A 159 -9.34 -15.51 14.20
CA GLU A 159 -9.63 -14.11 13.84
C GLU A 159 -8.98 -13.13 14.83
N THR A 160 -8.97 -13.45 16.12
CA THR A 160 -8.37 -12.59 17.14
C THR A 160 -6.84 -12.47 17.01
N GLU A 161 -6.16 -13.51 16.52
CA GLU A 161 -4.73 -13.43 16.19
C GLU A 161 -4.46 -12.52 15.00
N VAL A 162 -5.34 -12.59 13.99
CA VAL A 162 -5.29 -11.69 12.83
C VAL A 162 -5.56 -10.25 13.28
N ASP A 163 -6.53 -10.03 14.16
CA ASP A 163 -6.83 -8.70 14.72
C ASP A 163 -5.66 -8.14 15.52
N LEU A 164 -4.94 -8.98 16.26
CA LEU A 164 -3.71 -8.58 16.94
C LEU A 164 -2.65 -8.12 15.93
N ALA A 165 -2.48 -8.82 14.80
CA ALA A 165 -1.58 -8.37 13.72
C ALA A 165 -2.09 -7.07 13.05
N TRP A 166 -3.40 -6.93 12.86
CA TRP A 166 -4.03 -5.70 12.36
C TRP A 166 -3.77 -4.50 13.27
N ALA A 167 -3.76 -4.67 14.59
CA ALA A 167 -3.48 -3.58 15.52
C ALA A 167 -2.11 -2.94 15.26
N LEU A 168 -1.08 -3.75 14.96
CA LEU A 168 0.22 -3.25 14.56
C LEU A 168 0.17 -2.55 13.19
N HIS A 169 -0.37 -3.23 12.18
CA HIS A 169 -0.42 -2.70 10.82
C HIS A 169 -1.20 -1.38 10.74
N GLY A 170 -2.31 -1.29 11.48
CA GLY A 170 -3.14 -0.11 11.62
C GLY A 170 -2.42 1.04 12.31
N ALA A 171 -1.72 0.78 13.43
CA ALA A 171 -0.95 1.80 14.13
C ALA A 171 0.12 2.43 13.22
N ILE A 172 0.82 1.61 12.43
CA ILE A 172 1.83 2.08 11.48
C ILE A 172 1.19 2.83 10.31
N SER A 173 0.12 2.28 9.72
CA SER A 173 -0.64 2.91 8.62
C SER A 173 -1.24 4.26 9.03
N TYR A 174 -1.62 4.41 10.30
CA TYR A 174 -2.15 5.67 10.83
C TYR A 174 -1.12 6.82 10.78
N ILE A 175 0.18 6.53 10.79
CA ILE A 175 1.23 7.56 10.58
C ILE A 175 1.02 8.25 9.23
N ALA A 176 0.74 7.48 8.17
CA ALA A 176 0.53 8.01 6.83
C ALA A 176 -0.77 8.81 6.71
N LEU A 177 -1.84 8.37 7.38
CA LEU A 177 -3.11 9.10 7.44
C LEU A 177 -2.92 10.46 8.13
N ARG A 178 -2.22 10.50 9.26
CA ARG A 178 -1.88 11.75 9.95
C ARG A 178 -1.16 12.72 9.02
N LYS A 179 -0.12 12.26 8.32
CA LYS A 179 0.67 13.11 7.43
C LYS A 179 -0.11 13.57 6.20
N TRP A 180 -0.75 12.64 5.48
CA TRP A 180 -1.22 12.89 4.12
C TRP A 180 -2.71 13.20 4.01
N ILE A 181 -3.52 12.73 4.95
CA ILE A 181 -4.97 12.99 4.99
C ILE A 181 -5.28 14.12 5.96
N TYR A 182 -4.90 13.98 7.23
CA TYR A 182 -5.28 14.92 8.28
C TYR A 182 -4.35 16.13 8.41
N LYS A 183 -3.21 16.11 7.71
CA LYS A 183 -2.18 17.18 7.75
C LYS A 183 -1.70 17.50 9.16
N LEU A 184 -1.65 16.49 10.02
CA LEU A 184 -1.11 16.59 11.36
C LEU A 184 0.43 16.51 11.33
N PRO A 185 1.13 17.10 12.31
CA PRO A 185 2.57 17.02 12.40
C PRO A 185 3.05 15.56 12.49
N VAL A 186 3.91 15.17 11.56
CA VAL A 186 4.61 13.88 11.53
C VAL A 186 6.07 14.17 11.16
N PRO A 187 7.07 13.61 11.87
CA PRO A 187 8.48 13.76 11.50
C PRO A 187 8.76 13.33 10.06
N GLU A 188 9.74 13.95 9.40
CA GLU A 188 10.14 13.52 8.06
C GLU A 188 10.73 12.11 8.06
N ASN A 189 11.57 11.80 9.04
CA ASN A 189 12.02 10.44 9.30
C ASN A 189 11.08 9.75 10.30
N ILE A 190 10.31 8.76 9.82
CA ILE A 190 9.37 7.98 10.64
C ILE A 190 9.96 6.66 11.15
N ASP A 191 11.19 6.30 10.79
CA ASP A 191 11.82 5.04 11.20
C ASP A 191 11.86 4.86 12.73
N PRO A 192 12.17 5.90 13.54
CA PRO A 192 12.11 5.79 15.00
C PRO A 192 10.69 5.52 15.52
N LEU A 193 9.66 6.09 14.88
CA LEU A 193 8.27 5.85 15.26
C LEU A 193 7.87 4.40 14.98
N ILE A 194 8.29 3.86 13.82
CA ILE A 194 8.07 2.46 13.46
C ILE A 194 8.74 1.55 14.49
N ALA A 195 10.02 1.76 14.80
CA ALA A 195 10.76 0.95 15.77
C ALA A 195 10.11 0.95 17.16
N VAL A 196 9.62 2.11 17.62
CA VAL A 196 8.87 2.20 18.90
C VAL A 196 7.55 1.42 18.83
N SER A 197 6.78 1.53 17.73
CA SER A 197 5.54 0.76 17.54
C SER A 197 5.80 -0.75 17.54
N ILE A 198 6.86 -1.21 16.88
CA ILE A 198 7.25 -2.63 16.88
C ILE A 198 7.66 -3.08 18.29
N THR A 199 8.46 -2.28 18.99
CA THR A 199 8.88 -2.59 20.36
C THR A 199 7.68 -2.73 21.30
N ALA A 200 6.76 -1.76 21.26
CA ALA A 200 5.55 -1.78 22.07
C ALA A 200 4.67 -3.00 21.74
N TYR A 201 4.53 -3.32 20.45
CA TYR A 201 3.81 -4.49 20.00
C TYR A 201 4.44 -5.79 20.51
N MET A 202 5.74 -5.99 20.33
CA MET A 202 6.44 -7.21 20.74
C MET A 202 6.41 -7.43 22.26
N GLN A 203 6.43 -6.35 23.05
CA GLN A 203 6.30 -6.45 24.50
C GLN A 203 4.90 -6.89 24.96
N GLY A 204 3.85 -6.57 24.20
CA GLY A 204 2.46 -6.90 24.53
C GLY A 204 1.91 -8.15 23.83
N SER A 205 2.37 -8.44 22.62
CA SER A 205 1.82 -9.48 21.75
C SER A 205 1.95 -10.86 22.37
N GLY A 206 3.04 -11.13 23.10
CA GLY A 206 3.23 -12.42 23.77
C GLY A 206 2.22 -12.69 24.89
N ALA A 207 1.86 -11.68 25.68
CA ALA A 207 0.84 -11.83 26.71
C ALA A 207 -0.56 -12.00 26.08
N ALA A 208 -0.86 -11.17 25.07
CA ALA A 208 -2.13 -11.25 24.34
C ALA A 208 -2.31 -12.61 23.66
N LEU A 209 -1.26 -13.13 23.00
CA LEU A 209 -1.33 -14.40 22.28
C LEU A 209 -1.53 -15.60 23.24
N LYS A 210 -0.97 -15.56 24.45
CA LYS A 210 -1.27 -16.57 25.49
C LYS A 210 -2.74 -16.54 25.93
N GLN A 211 -3.33 -15.35 26.04
CA GLN A 211 -4.75 -15.19 26.39
C GLN A 211 -5.64 -15.76 25.28
N ILE A 212 -5.31 -15.46 24.02
CA ILE A 212 -6.00 -16.03 22.87
C ILE A 212 -5.84 -17.56 22.89
N ALA A 213 -4.62 -18.05 23.13
CA ALA A 213 -4.34 -19.48 23.14
C ALA A 213 -5.06 -20.26 24.25
N ALA A 214 -5.42 -19.61 25.36
CA ALA A 214 -6.22 -20.22 26.42
C ALA A 214 -7.68 -20.46 26.01
N THR A 215 -8.13 -19.87 24.90
CA THR A 215 -9.46 -20.10 24.30
C THR A 215 -9.45 -21.14 23.18
N PHE A 216 -8.28 -21.73 22.90
CA PHE A 216 -8.13 -22.81 21.91
C PHE A 216 -8.65 -24.18 22.38
#